data_AF-A0A5R8QLN4-F1
#
_entry.id   AF-A0A5R8QLN4-F1
#
_cell.length_a   1.000
_cell.length_b   1.000
_cell.length_c   1.000
_cell.angle_alpha   90.00
_cell.angle_beta   90.00
_cell.angle_gamma   90.00
#
_symmetry.space_group_name_H-M   'P 1'
#
loop_
_entity.id
_entity.type
_entity.pdbx_description
1 polymer ?
#
loop_
_entity_poly.entity_id
_entity_poly.type
_entity_poly.pdbx_seq_one_letter_code
_entity_poly.pdbx_strand_id
1 'polypeptide(L)'
;MSQIFELVASGHRTFVVLATLGLPGQPPRRFTKEEAVILSRALNSVVNGDRREQQIYMSPIASDHDFEANVEQSGIVVSLECHADVRLDWSETRALAEELRAFASQ
;
A
#
# COMPACT_ATOMS: atom_id res chain seq x y z
N MET A 1 -10.15 -16.72 -0.66
CA MET A 1 -8.78 -16.29 -1.00
C MET A 1 -8.22 -15.66 0.27
N SER A 2 -7.08 -16.11 0.77
CA SER A 2 -6.45 -15.50 1.94
C SER A 2 -5.71 -14.26 1.45
N GLN A 3 -6.18 -13.07 1.79
CA GLN A 3 -5.40 -11.85 1.55
C GLN A 3 -4.16 -11.91 2.44
N ILE A 4 -2.98 -11.66 1.87
CA ILE A 4 -1.70 -11.67 2.61
C ILE A 4 -1.43 -10.35 3.33
N PHE A 5 -2.22 -9.31 3.07
CA PHE A 5 -2.12 -8.02 3.72
C PHE A 5 -3.38 -7.74 4.56
N GLU A 6 -3.27 -6.79 5.49
CA GLU A 6 -4.39 -6.27 6.26
C GLU A 6 -4.37 -4.75 6.22
N LEU A 7 -5.54 -4.11 6.07
CA LEU A 7 -5.69 -2.65 6.16
C LEU A 7 -6.67 -2.28 7.28
N VAL A 8 -6.17 -1.69 8.36
CA VAL A 8 -6.99 -1.34 9.54
C VAL A 8 -7.10 0.18 9.67
N ALA A 9 -8.33 0.69 9.73
CA ALA A 9 -8.59 2.09 10.07
C ALA A 9 -8.49 2.30 11.59
N SER A 10 -7.71 3.28 12.02
CA SER A 10 -7.56 3.62 13.45
C SER A 10 -7.56 5.13 13.68
N GLY A 11 -8.13 5.56 14.81
CA GLY A 11 -8.14 6.97 15.19
C GLY A 11 -6.74 7.46 15.57
N HIS A 12 -6.36 8.65 15.08
CA HIS A 12 -5.09 9.29 15.41
C HIS A 12 -5.31 10.69 15.97
N ARG A 13 -4.58 11.04 17.05
CA ARG A 13 -4.80 12.31 17.78
C ARG A 13 -4.65 13.56 16.90
N THR A 14 -3.75 13.53 15.92
CA THR A 14 -3.44 14.68 15.05
C THR A 14 -4.10 14.60 13.67
N PHE A 15 -4.29 13.39 13.13
CA PHE A 15 -4.72 13.17 11.73
C PHE A 15 -6.17 12.70 11.60
N VAL A 16 -6.93 12.67 12.71
CA VAL A 16 -8.30 12.14 12.82
C VAL A 16 -8.36 10.62 12.62
N VAL A 17 -7.96 10.09 11.46
CA VAL A 17 -7.96 8.65 11.15
C VAL A 17 -6.80 8.29 10.20
N LEU A 18 -6.20 7.12 10.42
CA LEU A 18 -5.14 6.57 9.58
C LEU A 18 -5.49 5.15 9.13
N ALA A 19 -5.11 4.80 7.90
CA ALA A 19 -5.09 3.43 7.42
C ALA A 19 -3.74 2.81 7.76
N THR A 20 -3.76 1.69 8.48
CA THR A 20 -2.55 0.93 8.84
C THR A 20 -2.47 -0.31 7.98
N LEU A 21 -1.48 -0.37 7.09
CA LEU A 21 -1.16 -1.53 6.28
C LEU A 21 -0.24 -2.46 7.05
N GLY A 22 -0.70 -3.68 7.32
CA GLY A 22 0.11 -4.79 7.78
C GLY A 22 0.51 -5.71 6.63
N LEU A 23 1.80 -6.07 6.56
CA LEU A 23 2.34 -7.07 5.66
C LEU A 23 3.13 -8.13 6.44
N PRO A 24 3.19 -9.40 6.00
CA PRO A 24 3.84 -10.46 6.76
C PRO A 24 5.34 -10.19 6.90
N GLY A 25 5.85 -10.16 8.13
CA GLY A 25 7.28 -9.98 8.40
C GLY A 25 7.81 -8.54 8.18
N GLN A 26 6.94 -7.58 7.86
CA GLN A 26 7.29 -6.16 7.75
C GLN A 26 6.57 -5.33 8.83
N PRO A 27 7.17 -4.23 9.30
CA PRO A 27 6.50 -3.28 10.18
C PRO A 27 5.35 -2.58 9.46
N PRO A 28 4.34 -2.10 10.21
CA PRO A 28 3.17 -1.48 9.63
C PRO A 28 3.51 -0.11 9.00
N ARG A 29 2.77 0.23 7.94
CA ARG A 29 2.81 1.55 7.31
C ARG A 29 1.49 2.27 7.52
N ARG A 30 1.54 3.56 7.84
CA ARG A 30 0.33 4.35 8.14
C ARG A 30 0.12 5.44 7.11
N PHE A 31 -1.11 5.57 6.64
CA PHE A 31 -1.47 6.53 5.60
C PHE A 31 -2.61 7.42 6.10
N THR A 32 -2.49 8.72 5.83
CA THR A 32 -3.62 9.65 5.82
C THR A 32 -4.60 9.29 4.71
N LYS A 33 -5.79 9.92 4.68
CA LYS A 33 -6.75 9.70 3.59
C LYS A 33 -6.17 10.12 2.25
N GLU A 34 -5.49 11.27 2.20
CA GLU A 34 -4.87 11.82 1.00
C GLU A 34 -3.79 10.87 0.46
N GLU A 35 -2.90 10.38 1.32
CA GLU A 35 -1.87 9.41 0.95
C GLU A 35 -2.48 8.09 0.48
N ALA A 36 -3.53 7.60 1.14
CA ALA A 36 -4.24 6.39 0.72
C ALA A 36 -4.86 6.54 -0.68
N VAL A 37 -5.45 7.70 -1.01
CA VAL A 37 -5.94 7.97 -2.39
C VAL A 37 -4.79 7.97 -3.39
N ILE A 38 -3.67 8.61 -3.06
CA ILE A 38 -2.51 8.71 -3.96
C ILE A 38 -1.96 7.30 -4.24
N LEU A 39 -1.72 6.51 -3.19
CA LEU A 39 -1.22 5.15 -3.33
C LEU A 39 -2.20 4.25 -4.08
N SER A 40 -3.50 4.36 -3.80
CA SER A 40 -4.55 3.65 -4.53
C SER A 40 -4.52 3.95 -6.04
N ARG A 41 -4.30 5.21 -6.42
CA ARG A 41 -4.21 5.60 -7.84
C ARG A 41 -2.97 5.01 -8.50
N ALA A 42 -1.82 5.07 -7.83
CA ALA A 42 -0.58 4.46 -8.32
C ALA A 42 -0.72 2.94 -8.51
N LEU A 43 -1.28 2.23 -7.53
CA LEU A 43 -1.55 0.80 -7.62
C LEU A 43 -2.52 0.45 -8.76
N ASN A 44 -3.59 1.24 -8.93
CA ASN A 44 -4.52 1.04 -10.05
C ASN A 44 -3.89 1.32 -11.42
N SER A 45 -3.00 2.30 -11.53
CA SER A 45 -2.23 2.60 -12.76
C SER A 45 -1.45 1.37 -13.21
N VAL A 46 -0.66 0.79 -12.30
CA VAL A 46 0.18 -0.38 -12.61
C VAL A 46 -0.65 -1.63 -12.91
N VAL A 47 -1.76 -1.86 -12.18
CA VAL A 47 -2.69 -2.99 -12.43
C VAL A 47 -3.32 -2.90 -13.82
N ASN A 48 -3.61 -1.70 -14.31
CA ASN A 48 -4.22 -1.50 -15.63
C ASN A 48 -3.20 -1.52 -16.78
N GLY A 49 -1.92 -1.74 -16.47
CA GLY A 49 -0.87 -1.92 -17.47
C GLY A 49 -0.35 -0.61 -18.07
N ASP A 50 -0.40 0.51 -17.32
CA ASP A 50 0.36 1.70 -17.66
C ASP A 50 1.87 1.45 -17.38
N ARG A 51 2.50 0.69 -18.29
CA ARG A 51 3.82 0.04 -18.17
C ARG A 51 5.06 0.95 -18.12
N ARG A 52 4.91 2.23 -17.79
CA ARG A 52 6.08 3.14 -17.69
C ARG A 52 6.67 3.18 -16.28
N GLU A 53 5.86 2.85 -15.27
CA GLU A 53 6.25 2.91 -13.87
C GLU A 53 6.82 1.56 -13.44
N GLN A 54 8.12 1.52 -13.14
CA GLN A 54 8.82 0.32 -12.68
C GLN A 54 8.82 0.21 -11.14
N GLN A 55 8.49 1.30 -10.45
CA GLN A 55 8.56 1.42 -9.00
C GLN A 55 7.46 2.37 -8.51
N ILE A 56 6.86 2.03 -7.38
CA ILE A 56 5.98 2.89 -6.58
C ILE A 56 6.73 3.21 -5.29
N TYR A 57 6.90 4.50 -5.01
CA TYR A 57 7.50 4.97 -3.77
C TYR A 57 6.65 6.04 -3.11
N MET A 58 6.52 5.96 -1.79
CA MET A 58 5.89 6.97 -0.95
C MET A 58 6.53 6.96 0.43
N SER A 59 6.85 8.14 0.96
CA SER A 59 7.23 8.33 2.36
C SER A 59 6.04 8.96 3.10
N PRO A 60 5.22 8.17 3.82
CA PRO A 60 4.00 8.69 4.44
C PRO A 60 4.33 9.48 5.71
N ILE A 61 3.69 10.63 5.90
CA ILE A 61 3.97 11.54 7.02
C ILE A 61 3.63 10.94 8.39
N ALA A 62 2.68 10.01 8.44
CA ALA A 62 2.21 9.38 9.67
C ALA A 62 2.87 8.01 9.94
N SER A 63 3.84 7.61 9.10
CA SER A 63 4.50 6.31 9.14
C SER A 63 5.97 6.46 9.53
N ASP A 64 6.48 5.48 10.27
CA ASP A 64 7.91 5.36 10.57
C ASP A 64 8.68 4.68 9.42
N HIS A 65 7.96 4.17 8.42
CA HIS A 65 8.51 3.43 7.29
C HIS A 65 7.87 3.86 5.97
N ASP A 66 8.70 3.91 4.92
CA ASP A 66 8.29 4.18 3.56
C ASP A 66 7.55 2.99 2.94
N PHE A 67 6.65 3.27 2.01
CA PHE A 67 6.13 2.29 1.08
C PHE A 67 6.98 2.29 -0.19
N GLU A 68 7.69 1.20 -0.43
CA GLU A 68 8.45 0.98 -1.65
C GLU A 68 8.01 -0.34 -2.29
N ALA A 69 7.67 -0.30 -3.58
CA ALA A 69 7.31 -1.50 -4.31
C ALA A 69 7.84 -1.47 -5.75
N ASN A 70 8.41 -2.58 -6.18
CA ASN A 70 8.81 -2.80 -7.57
C ASN A 70 7.70 -3.49 -8.35
N VAL A 71 7.48 -3.06 -9.58
CA VAL A 71 6.47 -3.62 -10.47
C VAL A 71 7.08 -4.79 -11.25
N GLU A 72 6.50 -5.96 -11.07
CA GLU A 72 6.95 -7.22 -11.66
C GLU A 72 5.90 -7.78 -12.62
N GLN A 73 6.26 -8.78 -13.44
CA GLN A 73 5.28 -9.46 -14.31
C GLN A 73 4.10 -10.09 -13.52
N SER A 74 4.41 -10.50 -12.28
CA SER A 74 3.54 -11.04 -11.23
C SER A 74 2.41 -10.19 -10.68
N GLY A 75 2.68 -8.89 -10.58
CA GLY A 75 2.17 -8.06 -9.49
C GLY A 75 3.24 -7.10 -9.01
N ILE A 76 3.27 -6.85 -7.70
CA ILE A 76 4.29 -5.99 -7.10
C ILE A 76 5.07 -6.73 -6.01
N VAL A 77 6.29 -6.27 -5.76
CA VAL A 77 7.12 -6.72 -4.64
C VAL A 77 7.35 -5.53 -3.74
N VAL A 78 6.77 -5.56 -2.54
CA VAL A 78 6.95 -4.54 -1.51
C VAL A 78 8.23 -4.84 -0.73
N SER A 79 9.20 -3.94 -0.83
CA SER A 79 10.50 -4.04 -0.16
C SER A 79 10.57 -3.15 1.06
N LEU A 80 11.38 -3.55 2.02
CA LEU A 80 11.81 -2.71 3.14
C LEU A 80 13.19 -3.18 3.59
N GLU A 81 14.11 -2.23 3.77
CA GLU A 81 15.48 -2.54 4.20
C GLU A 81 15.48 -3.39 5.48
N CYS A 82 16.33 -4.43 5.52
CA CYS A 82 16.44 -5.39 6.62
C CYS A 82 15.21 -6.29 6.86
N HIS A 83 14.19 -6.26 6.00
CA HIS A 83 13.02 -7.13 6.08
C HIS A 83 12.87 -8.00 4.83
N ALA A 84 12.09 -9.08 4.94
CA ALA A 84 11.78 -9.93 3.80
C ALA A 84 10.83 -9.22 2.83
N ASP A 85 11.08 -9.40 1.54
CA ASP A 85 10.19 -8.92 0.49
C ASP A 85 8.82 -9.59 0.57
N VAL A 86 7.77 -8.80 0.35
CA VAL A 86 6.39 -9.28 0.30
C VAL A 86 5.86 -9.11 -1.11
N ARG A 87 5.57 -10.23 -1.76
CA ARG A 87 5.01 -10.25 -3.11
C ARG A 87 3.49 -10.20 -3.02
N LEU A 88 2.88 -9.21 -3.67
CA LEU A 88 1.45 -9.17 -3.93
C LEU A 88 1.23 -9.52 -5.41
N ASP A 89 0.38 -10.49 -5.71
CA ASP A 89 -0.06 -10.73 -7.08
C ASP A 89 -1.00 -9.60 -7.57
N TRP A 90 -1.39 -9.62 -8.84
CA TRP A 90 -2.29 -8.58 -9.39
C TRP A 90 -3.66 -8.53 -8.72
N SER A 91 -4.17 -9.65 -8.21
CA SER A 91 -5.45 -9.70 -7.49
C SER A 91 -5.33 -9.04 -6.12
N GLU A 92 -4.24 -9.31 -5.40
CA GLU A 92 -3.92 -8.71 -4.10
C GLU A 92 -3.59 -7.22 -4.24
N THR A 93 -2.84 -6.86 -5.28
CA THR A 93 -2.52 -5.45 -5.61
C THR A 93 -3.79 -4.65 -5.88
N ARG A 94 -4.74 -5.22 -6.64
CA ARG A 94 -6.04 -4.59 -6.89
C ARG A 94 -6.86 -4.46 -5.61
N ALA A 95 -6.92 -5.52 -4.80
CA ALA A 95 -7.63 -5.48 -3.52
C ALA A 95 -7.07 -4.38 -2.60
N LEU A 96 -5.75 -4.27 -2.49
CA LEU A 96 -5.10 -3.21 -1.70
C LEU A 96 -5.47 -1.81 -2.24
N ALA A 97 -5.46 -1.63 -3.56
CA ALA A 97 -5.84 -0.36 -4.17
C ALA A 97 -7.30 0.00 -3.87
N GLU A 98 -8.21 -0.97 -3.92
CA GLU A 98 -9.64 -0.80 -3.61
C GLU A 98 -9.87 -0.47 -2.14
N GLU A 99 -9.23 -1.18 -1.22
CA GLU A 99 -9.35 -0.94 0.23
C GLU A 99 -8.81 0.43 0.63
N LEU A 100 -7.66 0.85 0.09
CA LEU A 100 -7.12 2.20 0.30
C LEU A 100 -8.09 3.29 -0.21
N ARG A 101 -8.72 3.07 -1.36
CA ARG A 101 -9.71 4.00 -1.93
C ARG A 101 -10.97 4.07 -1.07
N ALA A 102 -11.45 2.92 -0.62
CA ALA A 102 -12.62 2.81 0.23
C ALA A 102 -12.38 3.55 1.56
N PHE A 103 -11.23 3.33 2.21
CA PHE A 103 -10.82 4.04 3.41
C PHE A 103 -10.84 5.56 3.22
N ALA A 104 -10.27 6.05 2.12
CA ALA A 104 -10.17 7.49 1.90
C ALA A 104 -11.51 8.18 1.55
N SER A 105 -12.54 7.39 1.18
CA SER A 105 -13.87 7.90 0.84
C SER A 105 -14.85 7.93 2.03
N GLN A 106 -14.43 7.40 3.19
CA GLN A 106 -15.15 7.52 4.47
C GLN A 106 -15.03 8.94 5.01
#